data_AF-A0A522ZM21-F1
#
_entry.id   AF-A0A522ZM21-F1
#
_cell.length_a   1.000
_cell.length_b   1.000
_cell.length_c   1.000
_cell.angle_alpha   90.00
_cell.angle_beta   90.00
_cell.angle_gamma   90.00
#
_symmetry.space_group_name_H-M   'P 1'
#
loop_
_entity.id
_entity.type
_entity.pdbx_description
1 polymer ?
#
loop_
_entity_poly.entity_id
_entity_poly.type
_entity_poly.pdbx_seq_one_letter_code
_entity_poly.pdbx_strand_id
1 'polypeptide(L)'
;MSRRVSGLLLVCGLVPSTIAVAAEPAQITELQKGMPATVAGLIARIVYCNHWSGEEPYDADRAKQIQNAVSELKCDSLSADEAAALKKYGQEPGVRRAITKAGDVYL
;
A
#
# COMPACT_ATOMS: atom_id res chain seq x y z
N MET A 1 22.85 -24.32 58.45
CA MET A 1 22.25 -23.39 57.47
C MET A 1 23.36 -22.54 56.86
N SER A 2 23.64 -22.66 55.56
CA SER A 2 23.78 -21.53 54.62
C SER A 2 24.17 -22.06 53.24
N ARG A 3 23.47 -21.60 52.21
CA ARG A 3 23.42 -22.11 50.84
C ARG A 3 24.57 -21.54 50.01
N ARG A 4 25.18 -22.33 49.12
CA ARG A 4 25.93 -21.79 47.97
C ARG A 4 24.99 -21.72 46.77
N VAL A 5 24.85 -20.51 46.22
CA VAL A 5 23.99 -20.16 45.10
C VAL A 5 24.68 -20.63 43.81
N SER A 6 24.04 -21.54 43.07
CA SER A 6 24.45 -21.90 41.70
C SER A 6 24.06 -20.76 40.78
N GLY A 7 25.06 -20.16 40.12
CA GLY A 7 24.88 -19.12 39.12
C GLY A 7 24.14 -19.67 37.91
N LEU A 8 22.96 -19.11 37.63
CA LEU A 8 22.27 -19.24 36.36
C LEU A 8 22.54 -17.96 35.58
N LEU A 9 23.51 -18.01 34.67
CA LEU A 9 23.74 -16.97 33.67
C LEU A 9 22.54 -16.95 32.71
N LEU A 10 21.60 -16.04 32.96
CA LEU A 10 20.50 -15.74 32.05
C LEU A 10 21.07 -14.90 30.90
N VAL A 11 21.40 -15.53 29.78
CA VAL A 11 21.72 -14.83 28.54
C VAL A 11 20.41 -14.28 27.98
N CYS A 12 20.17 -12.99 28.21
CA CYS A 12 19.07 -12.24 27.60
C CYS A 12 19.40 -12.02 26.12
N GLY A 13 18.95 -12.93 25.26
CA GLY A 13 19.06 -12.82 23.81
C GLY A 13 18.17 -11.70 23.29
N LEU A 14 18.73 -10.50 23.16
CA LEU A 14 18.16 -9.42 22.35
C LEU A 14 18.34 -9.79 20.89
N VAL A 15 17.28 -10.33 20.27
CA VAL A 15 17.18 -10.38 18.81
C VAL A 15 16.64 -9.02 18.35
N PRO A 16 17.40 -8.20 17.62
CA PRO A 16 16.85 -6.98 17.05
C PRO A 16 15.90 -7.36 15.91
N SER A 17 14.60 -7.17 16.10
CA SER A 17 13.61 -7.24 15.02
C SER A 17 13.81 -6.04 14.10
N THR A 18 14.64 -6.18 13.07
CA THR A 18 14.72 -5.20 11.98
C THR A 18 13.58 -5.47 10.99
N ILE A 19 12.41 -4.88 11.22
CA ILE A 19 11.41 -4.77 10.16
C ILE A 19 11.58 -3.39 9.53
N ALA A 20 12.35 -3.33 8.45
CA ALA A 20 12.43 -2.13 7.62
C ALA A 20 11.18 -2.09 6.73
N VAL A 21 10.12 -1.42 7.20
CA VAL A 21 8.96 -1.08 6.35
C VAL A 21 9.28 0.25 5.65
N ALA A 22 9.97 0.16 4.52
CA ALA A 22 10.16 1.26 3.57
C ALA A 22 9.61 0.87 2.17
N ALA A 23 8.54 0.07 2.15
CA ALA A 23 8.06 -0.62 0.95
C ALA A 23 7.03 0.20 0.12
N GLU A 24 6.35 1.18 0.70
CA GLU A 24 5.18 1.83 0.08
C GLU A 24 5.48 2.64 -1.20
N PRO A 25 6.37 3.66 -1.18
CA PRO A 25 6.69 4.41 -2.40
C PRO A 25 7.46 3.54 -3.42
N ALA A 26 8.21 2.54 -2.97
CA ALA A 26 8.97 1.65 -3.83
C ALA A 26 8.05 0.74 -4.66
N GLN A 27 6.98 0.19 -4.06
CA GLN A 27 6.04 -0.68 -4.78
C GLN A 27 5.29 0.06 -5.89
N ILE A 28 4.80 1.29 -5.63
CA ILE A 28 4.14 2.11 -6.65
C ILE A 28 5.14 2.46 -7.77
N THR A 29 6.36 2.88 -7.41
CA THR A 29 7.40 3.25 -8.39
C THR A 29 7.75 2.09 -9.31
N GLU A 30 7.88 0.88 -8.78
CA GLU A 30 8.16 -0.31 -9.61
C GLU A 30 7.00 -0.65 -10.55
N LEU A 31 5.74 -0.51 -10.12
CA LEU A 31 4.58 -0.72 -10.98
C LEU A 31 4.46 0.34 -12.10
N GLN A 32 4.89 1.56 -11.83
CA GLN A 32 4.86 2.67 -12.81
C GLN A 32 5.97 2.59 -13.86
N LYS A 33 7.02 1.80 -13.62
CA LYS A 33 8.22 1.78 -14.46
C LYS A 33 7.90 1.34 -15.90
N GLY A 34 8.20 2.22 -16.85
CA GLY A 34 7.96 1.97 -18.28
C GLY A 34 6.48 2.04 -18.69
N MET A 35 5.58 2.47 -17.80
CA MET A 35 4.16 2.65 -18.13
C MET A 35 3.92 3.99 -18.84
N PRO A 36 2.91 4.07 -19.73
CA PRO A 36 2.41 5.36 -20.20
C PRO A 36 2.04 6.26 -19.02
N ALA A 37 2.27 7.56 -19.13
CA ALA A 37 2.02 8.51 -18.03
C ALA A 37 0.58 8.42 -17.48
N THR A 38 -0.41 8.22 -18.35
CA THR A 38 -1.81 8.02 -17.95
C THR A 38 -2.03 6.74 -17.15
N VAL A 39 -1.32 5.66 -17.49
CA VAL A 39 -1.36 4.39 -16.74
C VAL A 39 -0.64 4.52 -15.41
N ALA A 40 0.53 5.18 -15.39
CA ALA A 40 1.28 5.42 -14.15
C ALA A 40 0.48 6.24 -13.13
N GLY A 41 -0.23 7.28 -13.60
CA GLY A 41 -1.15 8.06 -12.77
C GLY A 41 -2.33 7.23 -12.26
N LEU A 42 -2.92 6.38 -13.11
CA LEU A 42 -3.98 5.46 -12.70
C LEU A 42 -3.50 4.46 -11.63
N ILE A 43 -2.32 3.87 -11.79
CA ILE A 43 -1.72 2.94 -10.80
C ILE A 43 -1.62 3.60 -9.44
N ALA A 44 -1.05 4.80 -9.35
CA ALA A 44 -0.95 5.51 -8.07
C ALA A 44 -2.33 5.75 -7.45
N ARG A 45 -3.30 6.15 -8.26
CA ARG A 45 -4.66 6.44 -7.81
C ARG A 45 -5.40 5.20 -7.30
N ILE A 46 -5.26 4.05 -7.97
CA ILE A 46 -5.80 2.76 -7.49
C ILE A 46 -5.29 2.50 -6.07
N VAL A 47 -3.97 2.55 -5.89
CA VAL A 47 -3.33 2.23 -4.62
C VAL A 47 -3.74 3.20 -3.51
N TYR A 48 -3.79 4.51 -3.79
CA TYR A 48 -4.23 5.47 -2.79
C TYR A 48 -5.73 5.35 -2.46
N CYS A 49 -6.60 5.03 -3.43
CA CYS A 49 -8.00 4.75 -3.13
C CYS A 49 -8.17 3.50 -2.27
N ASN A 50 -7.39 2.45 -2.52
CA ASN A 50 -7.35 1.25 -1.68
C ASN A 50 -6.93 1.59 -0.24
N HIS A 51 -5.89 2.42 -0.08
CA HIS A 51 -5.46 2.90 1.23
C HIS A 51 -6.60 3.62 1.96
N TRP A 52 -7.15 4.68 1.38
CA TRP A 52 -8.18 5.50 2.04
C TRP A 52 -9.51 4.77 2.27
N SER A 53 -9.88 3.80 1.43
CA SER A 53 -11.12 3.02 1.60
C SER A 53 -11.02 1.95 2.69
N GLY A 54 -9.80 1.58 3.10
CA GLY A 54 -9.57 0.65 4.21
C GLY A 54 -9.45 1.33 5.59
N GLU A 55 -9.51 2.66 5.64
CA GLU A 55 -9.29 3.44 6.86
C GLU A 55 -10.58 3.67 7.65
N GLU A 56 -10.49 3.57 8.98
CA GLU A 56 -11.63 3.77 9.87
C GLU A 56 -11.83 5.25 10.26
N PRO A 57 -13.06 5.79 10.17
CA PRO A 57 -13.38 7.16 10.59
C PRO A 57 -13.62 7.23 12.11
N TYR A 58 -12.60 6.92 12.91
CA TYR A 58 -12.73 6.79 14.38
C TYR A 58 -13.04 8.12 15.10
N ASP A 59 -12.83 9.25 14.44
CA ASP A 59 -13.28 10.56 14.88
C ASP A 59 -13.67 11.45 13.68
N ALA A 60 -14.22 12.63 13.99
CA ALA A 60 -14.71 13.56 12.97
C ALA A 60 -13.59 14.14 12.08
N ASP A 61 -12.39 14.34 12.63
CA ASP A 61 -11.26 14.89 11.88
C ASP A 61 -10.72 13.84 10.90
N ARG A 62 -10.61 12.59 11.33
CA ARG A 62 -10.23 11.47 10.48
C ARG A 62 -11.28 11.21 9.40
N ALA A 63 -12.56 11.26 9.75
CA ALA A 63 -13.65 11.13 8.77
C ALA A 63 -13.54 12.19 7.66
N LYS A 64 -13.23 13.45 8.03
CA LYS A 64 -13.03 14.54 7.07
C LYS A 64 -11.79 14.32 6.20
N GLN A 65 -10.69 13.83 6.76
CA GLN A 65 -9.49 13.50 5.99
C GLN A 65 -9.78 12.43 4.92
N ILE A 66 -10.44 11.34 5.32
CA ILE A 66 -10.83 10.26 4.42
C ILE A 66 -11.73 10.81 3.30
N GLN A 67 -12.78 11.56 3.66
CA GLN A 67 -13.71 12.15 2.68
C GLN A 67 -13.01 13.08 1.67
N ASN A 68 -12.12 13.94 2.15
CA ASN A 68 -11.35 14.82 1.28
C ASN A 68 -10.47 14.02 0.33
N ALA A 69 -9.74 13.03 0.85
CA ALA A 69 -8.82 12.23 0.06
C ALA A 69 -9.55 11.42 -1.02
N VAL A 70 -10.64 10.71 -0.67
CA VAL A 70 -11.40 9.93 -1.66
C VAL A 70 -12.03 10.81 -2.74
N SER A 71 -12.44 12.05 -2.38
CA SER A 71 -12.96 13.02 -3.33
C SER A 71 -11.87 13.59 -4.24
N GLU A 72 -10.71 13.96 -3.71
CA GLU A 72 -9.57 14.48 -4.48
C GLU A 72 -9.02 13.42 -5.44
N LEU A 73 -8.96 12.16 -4.98
CA LEU A 73 -8.55 11.01 -5.78
C LEU A 73 -9.64 10.54 -6.76
N LYS A 74 -10.88 11.04 -6.66
CA LYS A 74 -12.01 10.59 -7.50
C LYS A 74 -12.20 9.07 -7.43
N CYS A 75 -12.20 8.51 -6.23
CA CYS A 75 -12.33 7.06 -6.05
C CYS A 75 -13.70 6.53 -6.52
N ASP A 76 -14.70 7.39 -6.65
CA ASP A 76 -16.01 7.10 -7.23
C ASP A 76 -15.94 6.77 -8.73
N SER A 77 -15.04 7.40 -9.49
CA SER A 77 -14.85 7.13 -10.92
C SER A 77 -13.80 6.05 -11.21
N LEU A 78 -13.09 5.55 -10.19
CA LEU A 78 -11.92 4.69 -10.35
C LEU A 78 -12.21 3.44 -11.19
N SER A 79 -13.31 2.73 -10.90
CA SER A 79 -13.67 1.50 -11.61
C SER A 79 -13.90 1.73 -13.11
N ALA A 80 -14.54 2.85 -13.48
CA ALA A 80 -14.78 3.20 -14.87
C ALA A 80 -13.47 3.51 -15.61
N ASP A 81 -12.55 4.21 -14.94
CA ASP A 81 -11.25 4.56 -15.49
C ASP A 81 -10.33 3.33 -15.64
N GLU A 82 -10.38 2.38 -14.70
CA GLU A 82 -9.71 1.08 -14.83
C GLU A 82 -10.22 0.29 -16.03
N ALA A 83 -11.54 0.20 -16.20
CA ALA A 83 -12.15 -0.46 -17.33
C ALA A 83 -11.76 0.22 -18.66
N ALA A 84 -11.72 1.55 -18.69
CA ALA A 84 -11.28 2.31 -19.86
C ALA A 84 -9.81 2.04 -20.19
N ALA A 85 -8.94 1.98 -19.18
CA ALA A 85 -7.53 1.67 -19.36
C ALA A 85 -7.31 0.23 -19.84
N LEU A 86 -8.02 -0.75 -19.28
CA LEU A 86 -7.96 -2.14 -19.73
C LEU A 86 -8.52 -2.32 -21.14
N LYS A 87 -9.54 -1.55 -21.54
CA LYS A 87 -10.02 -1.52 -22.92
C LYS A 87 -8.97 -0.98 -23.89
N LYS A 88 -8.25 0.08 -23.50
CA LYS A 88 -7.25 0.72 -24.35
C LYS A 88 -5.93 -0.06 -24.44
N TYR A 89 -5.45 -0.58 -23.31
CA TYR A 89 -4.13 -1.19 -23.18
C TYR A 89 -4.17 -2.70 -22.91
N GLY A 90 -5.33 -3.35 -22.96
CA GLY A 90 -5.48 -4.76 -22.56
C GLY A 90 -4.69 -5.78 -23.38
N GLN A 91 -4.21 -5.39 -24.57
CA GLN A 91 -3.32 -6.19 -25.42
C GLN A 91 -1.83 -6.02 -25.07
N GLU A 92 -1.48 -5.06 -24.21
CA GLU A 92 -0.14 -4.84 -23.69
C GLU A 92 0.00 -5.59 -22.35
N PRO A 93 0.62 -6.78 -22.31
CA PRO A 93 0.61 -7.62 -21.12
C PRO A 93 1.27 -6.97 -19.91
N GLY A 94 2.26 -6.10 -20.13
CA GLY A 94 2.91 -5.32 -19.07
C GLY A 94 1.93 -4.34 -18.40
N VAL A 95 1.21 -3.55 -19.19
CA VAL A 95 0.22 -2.58 -18.69
C VAL A 95 -0.93 -3.30 -17.97
N ARG A 96 -1.48 -4.36 -18.59
CA ARG A 96 -2.55 -5.15 -17.97
C ARG A 96 -2.12 -5.71 -16.62
N ARG A 97 -0.92 -6.30 -16.54
CA ARG A 97 -0.39 -6.81 -15.27
C ARG A 97 -0.19 -5.71 -14.22
N ALA A 98 0.31 -4.54 -14.63
CA ALA A 98 0.56 -3.44 -13.70
C ALA A 98 -0.75 -2.89 -13.10
N ILE A 99 -1.79 -2.69 -13.93
CA ILE A 99 -3.12 -2.27 -13.47
C ILE A 99 -3.73 -3.32 -12.53
N THR A 100 -3.73 -4.60 -12.92
CA THR A 100 -4.25 -5.67 -12.06
C THR A 100 -3.50 -5.73 -10.73
N LYS A 101 -2.16 -5.65 -10.75
CA LYS A 101 -1.36 -5.73 -9.53
C LYS A 101 -1.57 -4.54 -8.60
N ALA A 102 -1.81 -3.34 -9.14
CA ALA A 102 -2.12 -2.15 -8.35
C ALA A 102 -3.38 -2.36 -7.48
N GLY A 103 -4.38 -3.09 -7.98
CA GLY A 103 -5.59 -3.42 -7.22
C GLY A 103 -5.34 -4.30 -5.99
N ASP A 104 -4.23 -5.04 -5.95
CA ASP A 104 -3.83 -5.89 -4.82
C ASP A 104 -2.93 -5.17 -3.81
N VAL A 105 -2.57 -3.90 -4.05
CA VAL A 105 -1.70 -3.13 -3.15
C VAL A 105 -2.59 -2.31 -2.22
N TYR A 106 -2.35 -2.51 -0.92
CA TYR A 106 -2.94 -1.78 0.18
C TYR A 106 -1.79 -1.19 0.99
N LEU A 107 -1.78 0.14 1.14
CA LEU A 107 -0.78 0.86 1.93
C LEU A 107 -1.25 1.00 3.38
#